data_AF-A0A6M3ITU3-F1
#
_entry.id   AF-A0A6M3ITU3-F1
#
_cell.length_a   1.000
_cell.length_b   1.000
_cell.length_c   1.000
_cell.angle_alpha   90.00
_cell.angle_beta   90.00
_cell.angle_gamma   90.00
#
_symmetry.space_group_name_H-M   'P 1'
#
loop_
_entity.id
_entity.type
_entity.pdbx_description
1 polymer ?
#
loop_
_entity_poly.entity_id
_entity_poly.type
_entity_poly.pdbx_seq_one_letter_code
_entity_poly.pdbx_strand_id
1 'polypeptide(L)'
;MNMGEMLKTQNKKWTKETHQQYCRNYYWKNKKKRQEYNRQWKEKNPNWMKEWYQKNRENRMNKHQEWNLNNKIKQRKYRRDRRLIWKQFCIELGLVSCSICGYTRCWRALDFHHMNPDKKETRITTLMSLSLSEKNKEKFLKELKNMILICANCHRELHSEEEDKKDVPT
;
A
#
# COMPACT_ATOMS: atom_id res chain seq x y z
N MET A 1 -33.45 -42.94 5.99
CA MET A 1 -32.58 -42.81 4.80
C MET A 1 -31.39 -41.94 5.14
N ASN A 2 -30.18 -42.48 5.00
CA ASN A 2 -28.92 -41.77 5.18
C ASN A 2 -28.74 -40.74 4.04
N MET A 3 -28.14 -39.58 4.29
CA MET A 3 -27.79 -38.55 3.29
C MET A 3 -27.07 -39.13 2.06
N GLY A 4 -26.30 -40.21 2.24
CA GLY A 4 -25.63 -40.96 1.17
C GLY A 4 -26.55 -41.79 0.27
N GLU A 5 -27.76 -42.14 0.72
CA GLU A 5 -28.77 -42.86 -0.07
C GLU A 5 -29.59 -41.90 -0.93
N MET A 6 -29.86 -40.68 -0.44
CA MET A 6 -30.57 -39.63 -1.20
C MET A 6 -29.75 -39.07 -2.39
N LEU A 7 -28.42 -39.13 -2.32
CA LEU A 7 -27.54 -38.66 -3.39
C LEU A 7 -27.40 -39.66 -4.56
N LYS A 8 -27.75 -40.94 -4.34
CA LYS A 8 -27.68 -41.99 -5.37
C LYS A 8 -28.89 -42.03 -6.30
N THR A 9 -30.01 -41.39 -5.94
CA THR A 9 -31.26 -41.40 -6.72
C THR A 9 -31.42 -40.21 -7.67
N GLN A 10 -30.48 -39.26 -7.70
CA GLN A 10 -30.46 -38.18 -8.68
C GLN A 10 -29.15 -38.19 -9.45
N ASN A 11 -29.21 -38.73 -10.66
CA ASN A 11 -28.10 -38.74 -11.63
C ASN A 11 -27.86 -37.32 -12.18
N LYS A 12 -27.55 -36.37 -11.31
CA LYS A 12 -27.42 -34.94 -11.63
C LYS A 12 -25.96 -34.66 -12.02
N LYS A 13 -25.69 -34.64 -13.31
CA LYS A 13 -24.36 -34.31 -13.86
C LYS A 13 -24.04 -32.85 -13.54
N TRP A 14 -23.15 -32.61 -12.59
CA TRP A 14 -22.71 -31.26 -12.20
C TRP A 14 -21.75 -30.71 -13.26
N THR A 15 -22.13 -29.60 -13.90
CA THR A 15 -21.20 -28.73 -14.62
C THR A 15 -20.56 -27.72 -13.66
N LYS A 16 -19.45 -27.09 -14.05
CA LYS A 16 -18.78 -26.06 -13.24
C LYS A 16 -19.74 -24.91 -12.90
N GLU A 17 -20.54 -24.50 -13.87
CA GLU A 17 -21.51 -23.41 -13.76
C GLU A 17 -22.66 -23.78 -12.81
N THR A 18 -23.18 -25.00 -12.91
CA THR A 18 -24.27 -25.48 -12.03
C THR A 18 -23.79 -25.71 -10.59
N HIS A 19 -22.55 -26.15 -10.39
CA HIS A 19 -21.94 -26.26 -9.07
C HIS A 19 -21.71 -24.89 -8.43
N GLN A 20 -21.17 -23.91 -9.18
CA GLN A 20 -21.00 -22.54 -8.70
C GLN A 20 -22.33 -21.89 -8.32
N GLN A 21 -23.38 -22.08 -9.13
CA GLN A 21 -24.71 -21.56 -8.82
C GLN A 21 -25.27 -22.18 -7.54
N TYR A 22 -25.11 -23.50 -7.36
CA TYR A 22 -25.51 -24.17 -6.14
C TYR A 22 -24.76 -23.65 -4.90
N CYS A 23 -23.43 -23.51 -4.98
CA CYS A 23 -22.62 -22.98 -3.88
C CYS A 23 -23.05 -21.55 -3.51
N ARG A 24 -23.34 -20.70 -4.49
CA ARG A 24 -23.89 -19.35 -4.26
C ARG A 24 -25.24 -19.41 -3.55
N ASN A 25 -26.17 -20.22 -4.06
CA ASN A 25 -27.50 -20.37 -3.46
C ASN A 25 -27.42 -20.91 -2.03
N TYR A 26 -26.56 -21.91 -1.79
CA TYR A 26 -26.30 -22.46 -0.47
C TYR A 26 -25.74 -21.40 0.47
N TYR A 27 -24.75 -20.61 0.02
CA TYR A 27 -24.17 -19.53 0.81
C TYR A 27 -25.23 -18.51 1.23
N TRP A 28 -26.05 -18.03 0.27
CA TRP A 28 -27.10 -17.05 0.55
C TRP A 28 -28.17 -17.59 1.50
N LYS A 29 -28.62 -18.83 1.28
CA LYS A 29 -29.58 -19.51 2.16
C LYS A 29 -29.07 -19.63 3.59
N ASN A 30 -27.77 -19.84 3.78
CA ASN A 30 -27.16 -20.05 5.09
C ASN A 30 -26.47 -18.81 5.68
N LYS A 31 -26.46 -17.68 4.97
CA LYS A 31 -25.70 -16.48 5.36
C LYS A 31 -26.08 -16.00 6.77
N LYS A 32 -27.38 -15.84 7.04
CA LYS A 32 -27.89 -15.39 8.35
C LYS A 32 -27.51 -16.36 9.47
N LYS A 33 -27.71 -17.66 9.25
CA LYS A 33 -27.35 -18.71 10.23
C LYS A 33 -25.85 -18.71 10.54
N ARG A 34 -25.00 -18.52 9.52
CA ARG A 34 -23.54 -18.45 9.67
C ARG A 34 -23.09 -17.17 10.37
N GLN A 35 -23.74 -16.04 10.09
CA GLN A 35 -23.48 -14.78 10.78
C GLN A 35 -23.82 -14.89 12.26
N GLU A 36 -24.99 -15.45 12.58
CA GLU A 36 -25.43 -15.66 13.96
C GLU A 36 -24.52 -16.63 14.72
N TYR A 37 -24.15 -17.75 14.10
CA TYR A 37 -23.15 -18.66 14.66
C TYR A 37 -21.82 -17.96 14.95
N ASN A 38 -21.30 -17.18 13.99
CA ASN A 38 -20.05 -16.44 14.18
C ASN A 38 -20.17 -15.38 15.28
N ARG A 39 -21.34 -14.74 15.43
CA ARG A 39 -21.60 -13.77 16.50
C ARG A 39 -21.55 -14.44 17.86
N GLN A 40 -22.35 -15.49 18.06
CA GLN A 40 -22.39 -16.25 19.31
C GLN A 40 -21.03 -16.85 19.65
N TRP A 41 -20.30 -17.34 18.65
CA TRP A 41 -18.96 -17.88 18.84
C TRP A 41 -17.97 -16.80 19.30
N LYS A 42 -18.03 -15.58 18.74
CA LYS A 42 -17.20 -14.44 19.19
C LYS A 42 -17.56 -14.01 20.61
N GLU A 43 -18.84 -13.95 20.96
CA GLU A 43 -19.31 -13.62 22.32
C GLU A 43 -18.78 -14.63 23.34
N LYS A 44 -18.77 -15.92 22.99
CA LYS A 44 -18.21 -16.99 23.82
C LYS A 44 -16.67 -17.02 23.85
N ASN A 45 -16.02 -16.35 22.90
CA ASN A 45 -14.56 -16.39 22.72
C ASN A 45 -13.99 -14.97 22.52
N PRO A 46 -14.18 -14.06 23.49
CA PRO A 46 -13.86 -12.63 23.31
C PRO A 46 -12.37 -12.38 23.08
N ASN A 47 -11.49 -13.20 23.67
CA ASN A 47 -10.04 -13.06 23.56
C ASN A 47 -9.41 -13.95 22.48
N TRP A 48 -10.19 -14.82 21.83
CA TRP A 48 -9.63 -15.80 20.88
C TRP A 48 -8.82 -15.14 19.77
N MET A 49 -9.26 -13.97 19.28
CA MET A 49 -8.54 -13.26 18.22
C MET A 49 -7.14 -12.84 18.70
N LYS A 50 -7.04 -12.30 19.92
CA LYS A 50 -5.78 -11.87 20.53
C LYS A 50 -4.86 -13.07 20.79
N GLU A 51 -5.40 -14.14 21.38
CA GLU A 51 -4.67 -15.39 21.66
C GLU A 51 -4.19 -16.07 20.38
N TRP A 52 -5.05 -16.12 19.35
CA TRP A 52 -4.71 -16.66 18.04
C TRP A 52 -3.58 -15.84 17.40
N TYR A 53 -3.65 -14.51 17.45
CA TYR A 53 -2.59 -13.65 16.93
C TYR A 53 -1.28 -13.86 17.67
N GLN A 54 -1.30 -13.99 18.99
CA GLN A 54 -0.12 -14.23 19.80
C GLN A 54 0.50 -15.59 19.47
N LYS A 55 -0.31 -16.66 19.47
CA LYS A 55 0.12 -18.02 19.13
C LYS A 55 0.66 -18.14 17.70
N ASN A 56 0.13 -17.36 16.76
CA ASN A 56 0.55 -17.40 15.35
C ASN A 56 1.52 -16.28 14.97
N ARG A 57 2.02 -15.49 15.93
CA ARG A 57 2.87 -14.33 15.66
C ARG A 57 4.10 -14.71 14.84
N GLU A 58 4.85 -15.69 15.31
CA GLU A 58 6.07 -16.18 14.66
C GLU A 58 5.79 -16.74 13.27
N ASN A 59 4.80 -17.62 13.14
CA ASN A 59 4.39 -18.18 11.85
C ASN A 59 4.01 -17.09 10.84
N ARG A 60 3.33 -16.02 11.29
CA ARG A 60 3.00 -14.88 10.43
C ARG A 60 4.24 -14.08 10.06
N MET A 61 5.16 -13.87 10.99
CA MET A 61 6.43 -13.20 10.73
C MET A 61 7.28 -14.00 9.72
N ASN A 62 7.42 -15.31 9.92
CA ASN A 62 8.18 -16.21 9.04
C ASN A 62 7.58 -16.23 7.63
N LYS A 63 6.25 -16.38 7.51
CA LYS A 63 5.56 -16.31 6.21
C LYS A 63 5.76 -14.95 5.53
N HIS A 64 5.76 -13.85 6.30
CA HIS A 64 6.01 -12.52 5.74
C HIS A 64 7.46 -12.36 5.27
N GLN A 65 8.43 -12.86 6.04
CA GLN A 65 9.85 -12.87 5.67
C GLN A 65 10.08 -13.69 4.41
N GLU A 66 9.53 -14.90 4.33
CA GLU A 66 9.59 -15.78 3.17
C GLU A 66 8.96 -15.12 1.94
N TRP A 67 7.77 -14.53 2.09
CA TRP A 67 7.12 -13.79 1.00
C TRP A 67 7.99 -12.63 0.51
N ASN A 68 8.61 -11.86 1.42
CA ASN A 68 9.50 -10.77 1.06
C ASN A 68 10.75 -11.27 0.31
N LEU A 69 11.33 -12.39 0.73
CA LEU A 69 12.49 -13.00 0.08
C LEU A 69 12.12 -13.46 -1.34
N ASN A 70 11.05 -14.25 -1.46
CA ASN A 70 10.59 -14.82 -2.73
C ASN A 70 10.15 -13.73 -3.73
N ASN A 71 9.67 -12.58 -3.23
CA ASN A 71 9.23 -11.47 -4.07
C ASN A 71 10.25 -10.34 -4.17
N LYS A 72 11.47 -10.47 -3.62
CA LYS A 72 12.45 -9.38 -3.53
C LYS A 72 12.79 -8.78 -4.90
N ILE A 73 13.04 -9.63 -5.90
CA ILE A 73 13.37 -9.20 -7.26
C ILE A 73 12.16 -8.51 -7.91
N LYS A 74 10.98 -9.14 -7.81
CA LYS A 74 9.72 -8.58 -8.33
C LYS A 74 9.40 -7.20 -7.71
N GLN A 75 9.56 -7.05 -6.40
CA GLN A 75 9.36 -5.78 -5.71
C GLN A 75 10.38 -4.72 -6.11
N ARG A 76 11.66 -5.08 -6.29
CA ARG A 76 12.69 -4.16 -6.78
C ARG A 76 12.37 -3.66 -8.19
N LYS A 77 11.96 -4.57 -9.08
CA LYS A 77 11.50 -4.22 -10.43
C LYS A 77 10.30 -3.28 -10.38
N TYR A 78 9.27 -3.63 -9.62
CA TYR A 78 8.08 -2.78 -9.43
C TYR A 78 8.44 -1.36 -8.93
N ARG A 79 9.30 -1.25 -7.91
CA ARG A 79 9.75 0.05 -7.40
C ARG A 79 10.55 0.85 -8.44
N ARG A 80 11.39 0.19 -9.24
CA ARG A 80 12.14 0.82 -10.34
C ARG A 80 11.20 1.35 -11.41
N ASP A 81 10.27 0.53 -11.88
CA ASP A 81 9.32 0.87 -12.94
C ASP A 81 8.41 2.03 -12.50
N ARG A 82 7.94 2.01 -11.25
CA ARG A 82 7.18 3.13 -10.66
C ARG A 82 7.98 4.42 -10.63
N ARG A 83 9.24 4.39 -10.19
CA ARG A 83 10.11 5.57 -10.18
C ARG A 83 10.34 6.13 -11.59
N LEU A 84 10.45 5.29 -12.60
CA LEU A 84 10.62 5.73 -13.99
C LEU A 84 9.37 6.44 -14.52
N ILE A 85 8.19 5.89 -14.25
CA ILE A 85 6.91 6.51 -14.63
C ILE A 85 6.75 7.88 -13.96
N TRP A 86 6.99 7.95 -12.66
CA TRP A 86 6.90 9.22 -11.92
C TRP A 86 7.98 10.22 -12.36
N LYS A 87 9.20 9.77 -12.66
CA LYS A 87 10.25 10.62 -13.23
C LYS A 87 9.78 11.26 -14.52
N GLN A 88 9.22 10.48 -15.43
CA GLN A 88 8.74 10.98 -16.72
C GLN A 88 7.66 12.05 -16.53
N PHE A 89 6.69 11.80 -15.66
CA PHE A 89 5.66 12.78 -15.31
C PHE A 89 6.26 14.08 -14.72
N CYS A 90 7.28 13.99 -13.87
CA CYS A 90 7.96 15.18 -13.33
C CYS A 90 8.67 15.97 -14.44
N ILE A 91 9.32 15.29 -15.38
CA ILE A 91 9.98 15.94 -16.52
C ILE A 91 8.96 16.68 -17.40
N GLU A 92 7.78 16.09 -17.65
CA GLU A 92 6.68 16.72 -18.38
C GLU A 92 6.16 17.99 -17.69
N LEU A 93 6.26 18.06 -16.36
CA LEU A 93 5.95 19.24 -15.56
C LEU A 93 7.09 20.27 -15.49
N GLY A 94 8.24 20.02 -16.13
CA GLY A 94 9.41 20.90 -16.09
C GLY A 94 10.30 20.73 -14.85
N LEU A 95 10.07 19.70 -14.04
CA LEU A 95 10.82 19.41 -12.80
C LEU A 95 12.13 18.66 -13.13
N VAL A 96 13.09 19.37 -13.74
CA VAL A 96 14.30 18.78 -14.36
C VAL A 96 15.62 19.21 -13.73
N SER A 97 15.64 20.26 -12.92
CA SER A 97 16.85 20.85 -12.33
C SER A 97 16.66 21.21 -10.86
N CYS A 98 17.76 21.36 -10.13
CA CYS A 98 17.75 21.98 -8.81
C CYS A 98 17.33 23.46 -8.93
N SER A 99 16.30 23.86 -8.20
CA SER A 99 15.80 25.23 -8.15
C SER A 99 16.77 26.23 -7.51
N ILE A 100 17.79 25.75 -6.78
CA ILE A 100 18.78 26.60 -6.10
C ILE A 100 20.05 26.76 -6.95
N CYS A 101 20.71 25.64 -7.29
CA CYS A 101 22.02 25.65 -7.95
C CYS A 101 22.00 25.20 -9.42
N GLY A 102 20.84 24.88 -9.98
CA GLY A 102 20.72 24.47 -11.38
C GLY A 102 21.25 23.07 -11.73
N TYR A 103 21.61 22.24 -10.75
CA TYR A 103 22.10 20.87 -11.00
C TYR A 103 21.11 20.05 -11.84
N THR A 104 21.57 19.50 -12.97
CA THR A 104 20.76 18.71 -13.94
C THR A 104 21.37 17.36 -14.31
N ARG A 105 22.60 17.06 -13.85
CA ARG A 105 23.37 15.88 -14.32
C ARG A 105 22.71 14.55 -13.99
N CYS A 106 22.00 14.45 -12.87
CA CYS A 106 21.35 13.22 -12.44
C CYS A 106 20.04 13.52 -11.72
N TRP A 107 18.91 13.22 -12.38
CA TRP A 107 17.59 13.40 -11.77
C TRP A 107 17.40 12.62 -10.45
N ARG A 108 18.11 11.49 -10.28
CA ARG A 108 18.06 10.70 -9.04
C ARG A 108 18.77 11.36 -7.85
N ALA A 109 19.54 12.41 -8.09
CA ALA A 109 20.18 13.22 -7.06
C ALA A 109 19.34 14.48 -6.73
N LEU A 110 18.14 14.60 -7.32
CA LEU A 110 17.16 15.61 -6.99
C LEU A 110 16.12 15.05 -6.02
N ASP A 111 15.73 15.87 -5.05
CA ASP A 111 14.75 15.58 -4.01
C ASP A 111 13.76 16.74 -3.89
N PHE A 112 12.54 16.41 -3.47
CA PHE A 112 11.52 17.41 -3.16
C PHE A 112 11.66 17.88 -1.72
N HIS A 113 11.99 19.15 -1.56
CA HIS A 113 12.09 19.83 -0.27
C HIS A 113 10.83 20.66 -0.02
N HIS A 114 10.29 20.60 1.20
CA HIS A 114 9.10 21.38 1.56
C HIS A 114 9.55 22.74 2.09
N MET A 115 9.06 23.82 1.49
CA MET A 115 9.37 25.18 1.97
C MET A 115 8.76 25.48 3.34
N ASN A 116 7.70 24.76 3.72
CA ASN A 116 7.08 24.84 5.03
C ASN A 116 6.71 23.42 5.52
N PRO A 117 7.43 22.87 6.51
CA PRO A 117 7.17 21.54 7.06
C PRO A 117 5.77 21.36 7.65
N ASP A 118 5.17 22.42 8.20
CA ASP A 118 3.87 22.39 8.89
C ASP A 118 2.69 22.28 7.92
N LYS A 119 2.90 22.59 6.63
CA LYS A 119 1.89 22.48 5.56
C LYS A 119 1.92 21.14 4.83
N LYS A 120 2.63 20.14 5.37
CA LYS A 120 2.79 18.82 4.77
C LYS A 120 1.56 17.95 5.00
N GLU A 121 0.82 17.63 3.94
CA GLU A 121 -0.29 16.69 4.04
C GLU A 121 0.14 15.26 3.72
N THR A 122 1.18 15.05 2.89
CA THR A 122 1.59 13.70 2.47
C THR A 122 3.11 13.58 2.26
N ARG A 123 3.68 12.42 2.60
CA ARG A 123 5.06 12.10 2.18
C ARG A 123 5.09 11.87 0.67
N ILE A 124 5.65 12.80 -0.09
CA ILE A 124 5.80 12.72 -1.55
C ILE A 124 6.45 11.41 -2.01
N THR A 125 7.42 10.89 -1.25
CA THR A 125 8.08 9.60 -1.50
C THR A 125 7.11 8.41 -1.42
N THR A 126 6.12 8.48 -0.52
CA THR A 126 5.03 7.50 -0.45
C THR A 126 4.12 7.63 -1.66
N LEU A 127 3.76 8.84 -2.06
CA LEU A 127 2.91 9.07 -3.24
C LEU A 127 3.56 8.54 -4.52
N MET A 128 4.86 8.80 -4.71
CA MET A 128 5.65 8.32 -5.85
C MET A 128 5.89 6.80 -5.85
N SER A 129 5.54 6.10 -4.76
CA SER A 129 5.53 4.63 -4.71
C SER A 129 4.22 4.02 -5.22
N LEU A 130 3.16 4.82 -5.34
CA LEU A 130 1.84 4.43 -5.82
C LEU A 130 1.75 4.50 -7.35
N SER A 131 0.62 4.04 -7.89
CA SER A 131 0.30 4.21 -9.31
C SER A 131 0.11 5.68 -9.68
N LEU A 132 0.47 6.04 -10.92
CA LEU A 132 0.22 7.35 -11.51
C LEU A 132 -1.25 7.51 -11.97
N SER A 133 -2.21 7.23 -11.07
CA SER A 133 -3.63 7.47 -11.30
C SER A 133 -3.96 8.96 -11.16
N GLU A 134 -5.04 9.44 -11.78
CA GLU A 134 -5.45 10.85 -11.71
C GLU A 134 -5.53 11.40 -10.27
N LYS A 135 -6.18 10.68 -9.36
CA LYS A 135 -6.23 11.02 -7.92
C LYS A 135 -4.83 11.23 -7.30
N ASN A 136 -3.84 10.46 -7.71
CA ASN A 136 -2.49 10.58 -7.17
C ASN A 136 -1.71 11.71 -7.84
N LYS A 137 -1.96 11.98 -9.14
CA LYS A 137 -1.42 13.17 -9.82
C LYS A 137 -1.96 14.45 -9.19
N GLU A 138 -3.26 14.53 -8.92
CA GLU A 138 -3.88 15.69 -8.24
C GLU A 138 -3.26 15.94 -6.87
N LYS A 139 -3.09 14.89 -6.06
CA LYS A 139 -2.38 14.99 -4.77
C LYS A 139 -0.96 15.47 -4.94
N PHE A 140 -0.24 14.96 -5.94
CA PHE A 140 1.14 15.35 -6.21
C PHE A 140 1.22 16.82 -6.58
N LEU A 141 0.36 17.29 -7.49
CA LEU A 141 0.29 18.69 -7.90
C LEU A 141 -0.11 19.62 -6.76
N LYS A 142 -0.99 19.18 -5.85
CA LYS A 142 -1.36 19.94 -4.65
C LYS A 142 -0.14 20.14 -3.74
N GLU A 143 0.59 19.07 -3.46
CA GLU A 143 1.78 19.13 -2.62
C GLU A 143 2.90 19.95 -3.28
N LEU A 144 3.06 19.85 -4.61
CA LEU A 144 4.08 20.56 -5.37
C LEU A 144 4.04 22.08 -5.18
N LYS A 145 2.87 22.66 -4.87
CA LYS A 145 2.74 24.11 -4.58
C LYS A 145 3.55 24.56 -3.36
N ASN A 146 3.84 23.65 -2.43
CA ASN A 146 4.58 23.92 -1.20
C ASN A 146 5.96 23.26 -1.20
N MET A 147 6.42 22.77 -2.35
CA MET A 147 7.71 22.09 -2.48
C MET A 147 8.56 22.69 -3.61
N ILE A 148 9.87 22.55 -3.48
CA ILE A 148 10.85 22.84 -4.52
C ILE A 148 11.64 21.57 -4.85
N LEU A 149 12.10 21.46 -6.09
CA LEU A 149 12.99 20.37 -6.50
C LEU A 149 14.43 20.84 -6.35
N ILE A 150 15.21 20.19 -5.50
CA ILE A 150 16.59 20.61 -5.22
C ILE A 150 17.54 19.41 -5.22
N CYS A 151 18.84 19.62 -5.41
CA CYS A 151 19.81 18.53 -5.34
C CYS A 151 20.08 18.14 -3.88
N ALA A 152 20.58 16.91 -3.69
CA ALA A 152 20.88 16.37 -2.36
C ALA A 152 21.86 17.23 -1.54
N ASN A 153 22.72 18.05 -2.18
CA ASN A 153 23.61 18.96 -1.47
C ASN A 153 22.85 20.17 -0.91
N CYS A 154 22.15 20.91 -1.76
CA CYS A 154 21.31 22.02 -1.32
C CYS A 154 20.24 21.57 -0.32
N HIS A 155 19.72 20.35 -0.46
CA HIS A 155 18.77 19.79 0.50
C HIS A 155 19.37 19.60 1.89
N ARG A 156 20.62 19.16 1.99
CA ARG A 156 21.34 19.04 3.26
C ARG A 156 21.70 20.41 3.84
N GLU A 157 22.13 21.34 3.00
CA GLU A 157 22.43 22.73 3.41
C GLU A 157 21.21 23.39 4.05
N LEU A 158 20.04 23.32 3.41
CA LEU A 158 18.80 23.87 3.97
C LEU A 158 18.41 23.23 5.30
N HIS A 159 18.51 21.91 5.43
CA HIS A 159 18.22 21.24 6.70
C HIS A 159 19.20 21.65 7.82
N SER A 160 20.48 21.86 7.49
CA SER A 160 21.46 22.39 8.46
C SER A 160 21.04 23.78 8.93
N GLU A 161 20.70 24.69 8.02
CA GLU A 161 20.26 26.04 8.39
C GLU A 161 18.96 26.06 9.20
N GLU A 162 18.03 25.13 8.93
CA GLU A 162 16.79 24.95 9.70
C GLU A 162 17.04 24.44 11.12
N GLU A 163 18.03 23.55 11.30
CA GLU A 163 18.45 23.05 12.60
C GLU A 163 19.17 24.13 13.41
N ASP A 164 20.13 24.83 12.80
CA ASP A 164 20.88 25.92 13.44
C ASP A 164 19.96 27.04 13.96
N LYS A 165 18.84 27.32 13.26
CA LYS A 165 17.83 28.31 13.70
C LYS A 165 17.03 27.88 14.93
N LYS A 166 16.94 26.59 15.23
CA LYS A 166 16.22 26.08 16.42
C LYS A 166 17.07 26.14 17.68
N ASP A 167 18.39 26.16 17.52
CA ASP A 167 19.34 26.14 18.62
C ASP A 167 19.78 27.54 19.07
N VAL A 168 19.26 28.61 18.45
CA VAL A 168 19.43 29.99 18.93
C VAL A 168 18.37 30.26 20.01
N PRO A 169 18.75 30.51 21.28
CA PRO A 169 17.81 30.92 22.31
C PRO A 169 17.17 32.26 21.92
N THR A 170 15.85 32.28 21.77
CA THR A 170 15.05 33.51 21.65
C THR A 170 15.13 34.37 22.90
#